data_AF-A0A370DNZ7-F1
#
_entry.id   AF-A0A370DNZ7-F1
#
_cell.length_a   1.000
_cell.length_b   1.000
_cell.length_c   1.000
_cell.angle_alpha   90.00
_cell.angle_beta   90.00
_cell.angle_gamma   90.00
#
_symmetry.space_group_name_H-M   'P 1'
#
loop_
_entity.id
_entity.type
_entity.pdbx_description
1 polymer ?
#
loop_
_entity_poly.entity_id
_entity_poly.type
_entity_poly.pdbx_seq_one_letter_code
_entity_poly.pdbx_strand_id
1 'polypeptide(L)' 'MTAISLMDPSPTVLKPTDTISTAVQEIMQHRYRQVPVVAEDGAFLACSGSTAC' A
#
# COMPACT_ATOMS: atom_id res chain seq x y z
N MET A 1 5.91 17.17 18.16
CA MET A 1 5.37 15.87 17.71
C MET A 1 5.31 15.92 16.19
N THR A 2 6.13 15.12 15.51
CA THR A 2 6.27 15.17 14.04
C THR A 2 5.62 13.93 13.42
N ALA A 3 5.16 14.03 12.18
CA ALA A 3 4.44 12.95 11.50
C ALA A 3 5.25 11.64 11.43
N ILE A 4 6.58 11.75 11.33
CA ILE A 4 7.50 10.60 11.32
C ILE A 4 7.45 9.76 12.60
N SER A 5 7.07 10.33 13.76
CA SER A 5 6.96 9.55 15.00
C SER A 5 5.60 8.90 15.20
N LEU A 6 4.66 9.14 14.28
CA LEU A 6 3.29 8.60 14.32
C LEU A 6 3.03 7.58 13.21
N MET A 7 3.77 7.64 12.11
CA MET A 7 3.66 6.71 10.99
C MET A 7 4.30 5.36 11.31
N ASP A 8 3.79 4.30 10.68
CA ASP A 8 4.43 2.99 10.67
C ASP A 8 5.76 3.10 9.89
N PRO A 9 6.91 2.72 10.49
CA PRO A 9 8.21 2.79 9.82
C PRO A 9 8.38 1.74 8.71
N SER A 10 7.52 0.72 8.64
CA SER A 10 7.60 -0.37 7.66
C SER A 10 6.22 -0.73 7.10
N PRO A 11 5.56 0.17 6.35
CA PRO A 11 4.27 -0.12 5.76
C PRO A 11 4.38 -1.19 4.67
N THR A 12 3.39 -2.05 4.57
CA THR A 12 3.25 -2.97 3.44
C THR A 12 2.95 -2.16 2.17
N VAL A 13 3.82 -2.31 1.16
CA VAL A 13 3.68 -1.67 -0.15
C VAL A 13 3.58 -2.75 -1.23
N LEU A 14 2.76 -2.51 -2.24
CA LEU A 14 2.66 -3.39 -3.41
C LEU A 14 3.52 -2.85 -4.55
N LYS A 15 4.12 -3.74 -5.35
CA LYS A 15 4.78 -3.34 -6.59
C LYS A 15 3.77 -3.27 -7.74
N PRO A 16 3.98 -2.43 -8.76
CA PRO A 16 3.11 -2.37 -9.94
C PRO A 16 3.12 -3.66 -10.76
N THR A 17 4.14 -4.51 -10.58
CA THR A 17 4.20 -5.86 -11.18
C THR A 17 3.39 -6.89 -10.40
N ASP A 18 2.98 -6.60 -9.17
CA ASP A 18 2.20 -7.53 -8.35
C ASP A 18 0.75 -7.59 -8.86
N THR A 19 0.21 -8.80 -8.88
CA THR A 19 -1.16 -9.01 -9.34
C THR A 19 -2.18 -8.51 -8.31
N ILE A 20 -3.39 -8.22 -8.79
CA ILE A 20 -4.53 -7.85 -7.94
C ILE A 20 -4.79 -8.90 -6.86
N SER A 21 -4.51 -10.19 -7.14
CA SER A 21 -4.67 -11.26 -6.15
C SER A 21 -3.74 -11.07 -4.95
N THR A 22 -2.48 -10.71 -5.19
CA THR A 22 -1.51 -10.39 -4.12
C THR A 22 -1.99 -9.18 -3.34
N ALA A 23 -2.48 -8.15 -4.03
CA ALA A 23 -3.01 -6.95 -3.39
C ALA A 23 -4.19 -7.23 -2.45
N VAL A 24 -5.14 -8.05 -2.90
CA VAL A 24 -6.30 -8.45 -2.08
C VAL A 24 -5.85 -9.31 -0.88
N GLN A 25 -4.85 -10.17 -1.06
CA GLN A 25 -4.32 -10.98 0.03
C GLN A 25 -3.68 -10.11 1.12
N GLU A 26 -2.86 -9.13 0.74
CA GLU A 26 -2.25 -8.17 1.69
C GLU A 26 -3.30 -7.31 2.41
N ILE A 27 -4.32 -6.83 1.67
CA ILE A 27 -5.48 -6.10 2.21
C ILE A 27 -6.19 -6.94 3.29
N MET A 28 -6.41 -8.23 3.01
CA MET A 28 -7.11 -9.13 3.94
C MET A 28 -6.25 -9.52 5.14
N GLN A 29 -4.96 -9.76 4.93
CA GLN A 29 -4.02 -10.16 5.99
C GLN A 29 -3.77 -9.03 6.99
N HIS A 30 -3.55 -7.81 6.51
CA HIS A 30 -3.23 -6.67 7.37
C HIS A 30 -4.44 -5.77 7.68
N ARG A 31 -5.63 -6.14 7.19
CA ARG A 31 -6.89 -5.38 7.34
C ARG A 31 -6.79 -3.93 6.85
N TYR A 32 -5.91 -3.66 5.90
CA TYR A 32 -5.79 -2.33 5.31
C TYR A 32 -6.96 -2.09 4.36
N ARG A 33 -7.63 -0.93 4.49
CA ARG A 33 -8.68 -0.53 3.53
C ARG A 33 -8.13 -0.18 2.16
N GLN A 34 -6.87 0.28 2.14
CA GLN A 34 -6.17 0.71 0.94
C GLN A 34 -4.71 0.32 1.11
N VAL A 35 -4.08 -0.17 0.03
CA VAL A 35 -2.64 -0.46 0.03
C VAL A 35 -1.98 0.40 -1.05
N PRO A 36 -0.94 1.16 -0.71
CA PRO A 36 -0.21 1.97 -1.67
C PRO A 36 0.59 1.07 -2.62
N VAL A 37 0.49 1.37 -3.91
CA VAL A 37 1.29 0.76 -4.97
C VAL A 37 2.48 1.69 -5.24
N VAL A 38 3.67 1.17 -4.99
CA VAL A 38 4.94 1.89 -5.09
C VAL A 38 5.79 1.20 -6.16
N ALA A 39 6.32 2.00 -7.10
CA ALA A 39 7.27 1.53 -8.08
C ALA A 39 8.61 1.14 -7.44
N GLU A 40 9.45 0.42 -8.18
CA GLU A 40 10.72 -0.10 -7.68
C GLU A 40 11.73 1.00 -7.29
N ASP A 41 11.53 2.21 -7.82
CA ASP A 41 12.27 3.44 -7.51
C ASP A 41 11.76 4.17 -6.25
N GLY A 42 10.75 3.62 -5.57
CA GLY A 42 10.11 4.24 -4.41
C GLY A 42 9.08 5.31 -4.78
N ALA A 43 8.77 5.49 -6.07
CA ALA A 43 7.74 6.43 -6.49
C ALA A 43 6.33 5.88 -6.19
N PHE A 44 5.50 6.67 -5.53
CA PHE A 44 4.09 6.34 -5.34
C PHE A 44 3.36 6.45 -6.69
N LEU A 45 2.73 5.36 -7.11
CA LEU A 45 2.01 5.31 -8.38
C LEU A 45 0.49 5.46 -8.20
N ALA A 46 -0.09 4.67 -7.29
CA ALA A 46 -1.54 4.61 -7.10
C ALA A 46 -1.92 3.99 -5.74
N CYS A 47 -3.13 4.29 -5.26
CA CYS A 47 -3.74 3.57 -4.14
C CYS A 47 -4.69 2.50 -4.66
N SER A 48 -4.48 1.24 -4.24
CA SER A 48 -5.44 0.16 -4.45
C SER A 48 -6.49 0.22 -3.33
N GLY A 49 -7.74 0.51 -3.67
CA GLY A 49 -8.85 0.60 -2.73
C GLY A 49 -10.19 0.32 -3.40
N SER A 50 -11.16 -0.21 -2.64
CA SER A 50 -12.50 -0.54 -3.18
C SER A 50 -13.36 0.70 -3.47
N THR A 51 -12.97 1.86 -2.94
CA THR A 51 -13.53 3.16 -3.32
C THR A 51 -12.65 3.75 -4.40
N ALA A 52 -13.22 3.91 -5.59
CA ALA A 52 -12.60 4.60 -6.72
C ALA A 52 -11.98 5.92 -6.26
N CYS A 53 -10.83 6.27 -6.87
CA CYS A 53 -10.14 7.53 -6.68
C CYS A 53 -11.08 8.73 -6.85
#